data_AF-A0A7J3WFV2-F1
#
_entry.id   AF-A0A7J3WFV2-F1
#
_cell.length_a   1.000
_cell.length_b   1.000
_cell.length_c   1.000
_cell.angle_alpha   90.00
_cell.angle_beta   90.00
_cell.angle_gamma   90.00
#
_symmetry.space_group_name_H-M   'P 1'
#
loop_
_entity.id
_entity.type
_entity.pdbx_description
1 polymer ?
#
loop_
_entity_poly.entity_id
_entity_poly.type
_entity_poly.pdbx_seq_one_letter_code
_entity_poly.pdbx_strand_id
1 'polypeptide(L)'
;MTGVDVDDVVVRLRSSQSRALIAEELLDILLTTYNFSSITPGAGGEIVRRFVSGELDSPETLQMLLTLSMSAEPDKTLRLLRSHGLLPAP
;
A
#
# COMPACT_ATOMS: atom_id res chain seq x y z
N MET A 1 -5.42 1.62 -17.90
CA MET A 1 -5.32 0.69 -16.75
C MET A 1 -3.90 0.14 -16.76
N THR A 2 -2.99 0.73 -15.99
CA THR A 2 -1.66 0.16 -15.76
C THR A 2 -1.84 -1.12 -14.95
N GLY A 3 -1.62 -2.27 -15.59
CA GLY A 3 -1.74 -3.60 -14.99
C GLY A 3 -0.63 -3.87 -13.98
N VAL A 4 -0.71 -3.24 -12.81
CA VAL A 4 0.12 -3.59 -11.67
C VAL A 4 -0.47 -4.86 -11.06
N ASP A 5 0.31 -5.93 -11.10
CA ASP A 5 0.01 -7.16 -10.38
C ASP A 5 0.42 -6.97 -8.91
N VAL A 6 -0.57 -6.78 -8.04
CA VAL A 6 -0.34 -6.55 -6.61
C VAL A 6 0.31 -7.77 -5.96
N ASP A 7 -0.01 -8.98 -6.43
CA ASP A 7 0.57 -10.21 -5.89
C ASP A 7 2.06 -10.31 -6.26
N ASP A 8 2.44 -9.95 -7.49
CA ASP A 8 3.86 -9.87 -7.90
C ASP A 8 4.64 -8.88 -7.02
N VAL A 9 4.07 -7.70 -6.76
CA VAL A 9 4.70 -6.68 -5.91
C VAL A 9 4.94 -7.22 -4.50
N VAL A 10 3.94 -7.86 -3.90
CA VAL A 10 4.06 -8.45 -2.55
C VAL A 10 5.10 -9.58 -2.53
N VAL A 11 5.15 -10.43 -3.55
CA VAL A 11 6.15 -11.52 -3.67
C VAL A 11 7.57 -10.97 -3.82
N ARG A 12 7.75 -9.84 -4.51
CA ARG A 12 9.06 -9.20 -4.68
C ARG A 12 9.60 -8.58 -3.39
N LEU A 13 8.75 -8.34 -2.39
CA LEU A 13 9.13 -7.82 -1.08
C LEU A 13 9.61 -8.91 -0.11
N ARG A 14 10.87 -9.32 -0.33
CA ARG A 14 11.49 -10.42 0.42
C ARG A 14 11.93 -10.07 1.86
N SER A 15 12.20 -8.79 2.15
CA SER A 15 12.68 -8.37 3.47
C SER A 15 11.56 -7.74 4.31
N SER A 16 11.47 -8.08 5.60
CA SER A 16 10.51 -7.46 6.53
C SER A 16 10.75 -5.96 6.66
N GLN A 17 12.01 -5.51 6.62
CA GLN A 17 12.35 -4.08 6.66
C GLN A 17 11.80 -3.31 5.44
N SER A 18 11.91 -3.88 4.24
CA SER A 18 11.36 -3.28 3.02
C SER A 18 9.83 -3.27 3.04
N ARG A 19 9.22 -4.33 3.58
CA ARG A 19 7.76 -4.43 3.75
C ARG A 19 7.22 -3.37 4.71
N ALA A 20 7.85 -3.22 5.88
CA ALA A 20 7.44 -2.23 6.87
C ALA A 20 7.53 -0.80 6.31
N LEU A 21 8.64 -0.45 5.67
CA LEU A 21 8.82 0.87 5.07
C LEU A 21 7.74 1.19 4.02
N ILE A 22 7.47 0.25 3.12
CA ILE A 22 6.44 0.44 2.09
C ILE A 22 5.05 0.52 2.71
N ALA A 23 4.76 -0.29 3.72
CA ALA A 23 3.47 -0.24 4.40
C ALA A 23 3.24 1.13 5.05
N GLU A 24 4.27 1.71 5.69
CA GLU A 24 4.20 3.05 6.28
C GLU A 24 3.97 4.14 5.21
N GLU A 25 4.69 4.10 4.09
CA GLU A 25 4.52 5.09 3.02
C GLU A 25 3.18 4.96 2.30
N LEU A 26 2.66 3.74 2.11
CA LEU A 26 1.31 3.53 1.58
C LEU A 26 0.24 4.05 2.55
N LEU A 27 0.43 3.81 3.85
CA LEU A 27 -0.44 4.35 4.87
C LEU A 27 -0.43 5.88 4.86
N ASP A 28 0.74 6.51 4.70
CA ASP A 28 0.86 7.96 4.57
C ASP A 28 0.10 8.50 3.35
N ILE A 29 0.17 7.80 2.20
CA ILE A 29 -0.65 8.13 1.03
C ILE A 29 -2.14 8.09 1.42
N LEU A 30 -2.61 7.03 2.08
CA LEU A 30 -4.02 6.92 2.45
C LEU A 30 -4.47 7.99 3.46
N LEU A 31 -3.64 8.36 4.43
CA LEU A 31 -3.95 9.35 5.45
C LEU A 31 -3.93 10.79 4.91
N THR A 32 -3.03 11.07 3.96
CA THR A 32 -2.90 12.40 3.33
C THR A 32 -3.87 12.60 2.16
N THR A 33 -4.46 11.51 1.68
CA THR A 33 -5.47 11.56 0.62
C THR A 33 -6.85 11.72 1.21
N TYR A 34 -7.44 12.89 1.03
CA TYR A 34 -8.81 13.17 1.44
C TYR A 34 -9.82 12.50 0.49
N ASN A 35 -9.96 11.16 0.59
CA ASN A 35 -10.83 10.38 -0.29
C ASN A 35 -11.75 9.44 0.50
N PHE A 36 -12.77 10.04 1.13
CA PHE A 36 -13.85 9.33 1.81
C PHE A 36 -14.66 8.41 0.88
N SER A 37 -14.58 8.59 -0.44
CA SER A 37 -15.24 7.72 -1.42
C SER A 37 -14.49 6.41 -1.67
N SER A 38 -13.18 6.35 -1.48
CA SER A 38 -12.37 5.17 -1.81
C SER A 38 -12.07 4.26 -0.61
N ILE A 39 -12.13 4.78 0.62
CA ILE A 39 -11.89 4.00 1.84
C ILE A 39 -13.18 3.90 2.66
N THR A 40 -13.77 2.70 2.71
CA THR A 40 -14.95 2.46 3.54
C THR A 40 -14.58 2.50 5.03
N PRO A 41 -15.52 2.82 5.94
CA PRO A 41 -15.27 2.76 7.39
C PRO A 41 -14.76 1.40 7.87
N GLY A 42 -15.22 0.30 7.25
CA GLY A 42 -14.73 -1.05 7.54
C GLY A 42 -13.25 -1.23 7.18
N ALA A 43 -12.85 -0.79 5.98
CA ALA A 43 -11.45 -0.82 5.56
C ALA A 43 -10.57 0.11 6.42
N GLY A 44 -11.06 1.31 6.76
CA GLY A 44 -10.36 2.22 7.67
C GLY A 44 -10.17 1.61 9.07
N GLY A 45 -11.20 0.97 9.62
CA GLY A 45 -11.12 0.26 10.89
C GLY A 45 -10.14 -0.91 10.86
N GLU A 46 -10.08 -1.64 9.74
CA GLU A 46 -9.10 -2.70 9.53
C GLU A 46 -7.66 -2.18 9.54
N ILE A 47 -7.40 -1.10 8.81
CA ILE A 47 -6.08 -0.45 8.78
C ILE A 47 -5.64 -0.05 10.18
N VAL A 48 -6.52 0.61 10.96
CA VAL A 48 -6.23 1.03 12.33
C VAL A 48 -5.92 -0.17 13.21
N ARG A 49 -6.68 -1.27 13.09
CA ARG A 49 -6.45 -2.50 13.84
C ARG A 49 -5.06 -3.08 13.56
N ARG A 50 -4.67 -3.18 12.28
CA ARG A 50 -3.35 -3.70 11.85
C ARG A 50 -2.20 -2.79 12.26
N PHE A 51 -2.41 -1.48 12.24
CA PHE A 51 -1.46 -0.49 12.75
C PHE A 51 -1.18 -0.72 14.25
N VAL A 52 -2.25 -0.80 15.05
CA VAL A 52 -2.14 -0.96 16.51
C VAL A 52 -1.56 -2.32 16.90
N SER A 53 -1.83 -3.38 16.13
CA SER A 53 -1.25 -4.72 16.37
C SER A 53 0.19 -4.87 15.87
N GLY A 54 0.74 -3.88 15.15
CA GLY A 54 2.09 -3.95 14.58
C GLY A 54 2.21 -4.90 13.37
N GLU A 55 1.11 -5.13 12.65
CA GLU A 55 1.02 -6.09 11.54
C GLU A 55 1.03 -5.43 10.16
N LEU A 56 1.48 -4.18 10.06
CA LEU A 56 1.51 -3.45 8.78
C LEU A 56 2.36 -4.12 7.70
N ASP A 57 3.43 -4.81 8.10
CA ASP A 57 4.37 -5.48 7.19
C ASP A 57 3.92 -6.90 6.78
N SER A 58 2.75 -7.34 7.23
CA SER A 58 2.14 -8.60 6.81
C SER A 58 1.76 -8.55 5.33
N PRO A 59 1.92 -9.67 4.57
CA PRO A 59 1.52 -9.73 3.16
C PRO A 59 0.08 -9.28 2.92
N GLU A 60 -0.85 -9.69 3.79
CA GLU A 60 -2.27 -9.39 3.69
C GLU A 60 -2.53 -7.88 3.88
N THR A 61 -1.84 -7.26 4.84
CA THR A 61 -1.99 -5.82 5.10
C THR A 61 -1.37 -5.00 3.97
N LEU A 62 -0.20 -5.40 3.46
CA LEU A 62 0.41 -4.78 2.30
C LEU A 62 -0.47 -4.84 1.06
N GLN A 63 -1.08 -6.00 0.78
CA GLN A 63 -2.00 -6.16 -0.35
C GLN A 63 -3.21 -5.22 -0.21
N MET A 64 -3.77 -5.10 0.99
CA MET A 64 -4.87 -4.18 1.28
C MET A 64 -4.45 -2.72 1.07
N LEU A 65 -3.32 -2.31 1.66
CA LEU A 65 -2.79 -0.95 1.54
C LEU A 65 -2.48 -0.58 0.08
N LEU A 66 -1.88 -1.49 -0.69
CA LEU A 66 -1.62 -1.30 -2.12
C LEU A 66 -2.91 -1.13 -2.91
N THR A 67 -3.89 -2.00 -2.69
CA THR A 67 -5.18 -1.94 -3.39
C THR A 67 -5.90 -0.63 -3.12
N LEU A 68 -5.96 -0.21 -1.85
CA LEU A 68 -6.59 1.04 -1.46
C LEU A 68 -5.82 2.25 -2.01
N SER A 69 -4.48 2.23 -1.96
CA SER A 69 -3.66 3.35 -2.43
C SER A 69 -3.74 3.49 -3.94
N MET A 70 -3.75 2.38 -4.69
CA MET A 70 -3.97 2.39 -6.14
C MET A 70 -5.34 2.93 -6.52
N SER A 71 -6.37 2.69 -5.70
CA SER A 71 -7.72 3.22 -5.92
C SER A 71 -7.83 4.71 -5.54
N ALA A 72 -7.16 5.12 -4.46
CA ALA A 72 -7.27 6.48 -3.92
C ALA A 72 -6.34 7.48 -4.63
N GLU A 73 -5.09 7.09 -4.93
CA GLU A 73 -4.02 7.89 -5.52
C GLU A 73 -3.09 7.02 -6.39
N PRO A 74 -3.52 6.62 -7.60
CA PRO A 74 -2.72 5.75 -8.45
C PRO A 74 -1.35 6.35 -8.80
N ASP A 75 -1.27 7.66 -9.08
CA ASP A 75 -0.02 8.30 -9.50
C ASP A 75 1.02 8.41 -8.38
N LYS A 76 0.60 8.62 -7.13
CA LYS A 76 1.52 8.60 -5.97
C LYS A 76 1.99 7.18 -5.70
N THR A 77 1.06 6.23 -5.73
CA THR A 77 1.35 4.81 -5.49
C THR A 77 2.34 4.25 -6.51
N LEU A 78 2.14 4.54 -7.80
CA LEU A 78 3.06 4.12 -8.86
C LEU A 78 4.46 4.74 -8.71
N ARG A 79 4.55 6.01 -8.27
CA ARG A 79 5.84 6.67 -8.03
C ARG A 79 6.59 6.02 -6.86
N LEU A 80 5.90 5.72 -5.77
CA LEU A 80 6.43 4.97 -4.63
C LEU A 80 6.97 3.60 -5.05
N LEU A 81 6.17 2.82 -5.78
CA LEU A 81 6.60 1.49 -6.22
C LEU A 81 7.85 1.55 -7.12
N ARG A 82 7.98 2.59 -7.95
CA ARG A 82 9.19 2.81 -8.76
C ARG A 82 10.39 3.23 -7.94
N SER A 83 10.23 4.10 -6.93
CA SER A 83 11.36 4.50 -6.06
C SER A 83 11.94 3.33 -5.27
N HIS A 84 11.13 2.29 -5.01
CA HIS A 84 11.57 1.03 -4.39
C HIS A 84 12.01 -0.04 -5.40
N GLY A 85 12.05 0.26 -6.71
CA GLY A 85 12.48 -0.69 -7.75
C GLY A 85 11.51 -1.86 -7.99
N LEU A 86 10.25 -1.72 -7.56
CA LEU A 86 9.20 -2.74 -7.72
C LEU A 86 8.54 -2.65 -9.09
N LEU A 87 8.56 -1.46 -9.70
CA LEU A 87 8.11 -1.22 -11.06
C LEU A 87 9.24 -0.62 -11.91
N PRO A 88 9.26 -0.88 -13.23
CA PRO A 88 10.18 -0.21 -14.13
C PRO A 88 9.94 1.32 -14.12
N ALA A 89 11.02 2.07 -14.36
CA ALA A 89 10.95 3.51 -14.62
C ALA A 89 10.00 3.79 -15.80
N PRO A 90 9.29 4.94 -15.80
CA PRO A 90 8.34 5.28 -16.85
C PRO A 90 9.00 5.41 -18.22
#